data_AF-A0A645IPK3-F1
#
_entry.id   AF-A0A645IPK3-F1
#
_cell.length_a   1.000
_cell.length_b   1.000
_cell.length_c   1.000
_cell.angle_alpha   90.00
_cell.angle_beta   90.00
_cell.angle_gamma   90.00
#
_symmetry.space_group_name_H-M   'P 1'
#
loop_
_entity.id
_entity.type
_entity.pdbx_description
1 polymer ?
#
loop_
_entity_poly.entity_id
_entity_poly.type
_entity_poly.pdbx_seq_one_letter_code
_entity_poly.pdbx_strand_id
1 'polypeptide(L)'
;MVVETHSAASVCAMVRAGAGLSVVNPFTALDYAASGVVVRRFSISVPFTVSLVRPIHRPASALVEAFSHHLQTRHHLLVTALEQILGPVTTA
;
A
#
# COMPACT_ATOMS: atom_id res chain seq x y z
N MET A 1 16.27 18.93 -10.32
CA MET A 1 17.07 17.68 -10.31
C MET A 1 16.09 16.54 -10.06
N VAL A 2 16.15 15.45 -10.83
CA VAL A 2 15.32 14.25 -10.64
C VAL A 2 16.23 13.15 -10.13
N VAL A 3 15.78 12.43 -9.09
CA VAL A 3 16.51 11.29 -8.51
C VAL A 3 15.64 10.06 -8.70
N GLU A 4 16.22 8.99 -9.22
CA GLU A 4 15.48 7.77 -9.60
C GLU A 4 16.04 6.55 -8.87
N THR A 5 15.16 5.62 -8.52
CA THR A 5 15.51 4.33 -7.95
C THR A 5 14.37 3.35 -8.18
N HIS A 6 14.70 2.07 -8.26
CA HIS A 6 13.72 0.99 -8.38
C HIS A 6 13.20 0.49 -7.03
N SER A 7 13.71 1.02 -5.91
CA SER A 7 13.32 0.60 -4.56
C SER A 7 12.40 1.62 -3.90
N ALA A 8 11.18 1.18 -3.56
CA ALA A 8 10.23 2.02 -2.84
C ALA A 8 10.75 2.42 -1.44
N ALA A 9 11.51 1.55 -0.78
CA ALA A 9 12.18 1.85 0.49
C ALA A 9 13.21 2.99 0.33
N SER A 10 14.00 2.96 -0.75
CA SER A 10 14.95 4.01 -1.06
C SER A 10 14.25 5.33 -1.40
N VAL A 11 13.13 5.28 -2.13
CA VAL A 11 12.28 6.46 -2.37
C VAL A 11 11.84 7.08 -1.06
N CYS A 12 11.25 6.31 -0.14
CA CYS A 12 10.78 6.82 1.15
C CYS A 12 11.92 7.40 2.00
N ALA A 13 13.10 6.77 1.99
CA ALA A 13 14.28 7.28 2.67
C ALA A 13 14.76 8.62 2.10
N MET A 14 14.73 8.79 0.78
CA MET A 14 15.10 10.05 0.12
C MET A 14 14.10 11.17 0.40
N VAL A 15 12.79 10.88 0.35
CA VAL A 15 11.72 11.82 0.76
C VAL A 15 11.95 12.29 2.19
N ARG A 16 12.21 11.35 3.12
CA ARG A 16 12.54 11.66 4.51
C ARG A 16 13.81 12.51 4.66
N ALA A 17 14.80 12.30 3.80
CA ALA A 17 16.03 13.10 3.77
C ALA A 17 15.84 14.49 3.13
N GLY A 18 14.61 14.85 2.72
CA GLY A 18 14.31 16.16 2.16
C GLY A 18 14.54 16.28 0.65
N ALA A 19 14.73 15.17 -0.07
CA ALA A 19 14.93 15.19 -1.51
C ALA A 19 13.68 15.62 -2.30
N GLY A 20 12.50 15.62 -1.69
CA GLY A 20 11.24 16.06 -2.30
C GLY A 20 10.05 15.20 -1.86
N LEU A 21 9.14 14.94 -2.81
CA LEU A 21 7.95 14.09 -2.63
C LEU A 21 7.96 12.97 -3.67
N SER A 22 7.21 11.90 -3.40
CA SER A 22 7.00 10.82 -4.37
C SER A 22 5.62 10.20 -4.20
N VAL A 23 5.15 9.52 -5.25
CA VAL A 23 3.98 8.64 -5.19
C VAL A 23 4.47 7.22 -4.98
N VAL A 24 3.86 6.51 -4.03
CA VAL A 24 4.13 5.10 -3.76
C VAL A 24 2.81 4.34 -3.67
N ASN A 25 2.86 3.01 -3.79
CA ASN A 25 1.68 2.18 -3.59
C ASN A 25 1.20 2.26 -2.12
N PRO A 26 -0.07 1.91 -1.85
CA PRO A 26 -0.65 2.04 -0.50
C PRO A 26 0.08 1.22 0.57
N PHE A 27 0.61 0.03 0.25
CA PHE A 27 1.30 -0.80 1.24
C PHE A 27 2.62 -0.18 1.68
N THR A 28 3.40 0.37 0.75
CA THR A 28 4.59 1.14 1.09
C THR A 28 4.24 2.37 1.92
N ALA A 29 3.17 3.09 1.56
CA ALA A 29 2.72 4.24 2.35
C ALA A 29 2.37 3.84 3.79
N LEU A 30 1.68 2.71 3.96
CA LEU A 30 1.32 2.18 5.28
C LEU A 30 2.54 1.80 6.12
N ASP A 31 3.50 1.08 5.52
CA ASP A 31 4.74 0.66 6.18
C ASP A 31 5.60 1.85 6.63
N TYR A 32 5.59 2.94 5.86
CA TYR A 32 6.38 4.13 6.15
C TYR A 32 5.61 5.26 6.85
N ALA A 33 4.32 5.10 7.14
CA ALA A 33 3.48 6.15 7.72
C ALA A 33 4.02 6.70 9.06
N ALA A 34 4.62 5.84 9.88
CA ALA A 34 5.25 6.21 11.14
C ALA A 34 6.75 6.50 11.03
N SER A 35 7.32 6.48 9.83
CA SER A 35 8.77 6.50 9.59
C SER A 35 9.33 7.89 9.27
N GLY A 36 8.69 8.96 9.77
CA GLY A 36 9.15 10.35 9.59
C GLY A 36 8.81 10.95 8.21
N VAL A 37 7.82 10.40 7.51
CA VAL A 37 7.25 10.96 6.28
C VAL A 37 5.76 11.20 6.47
N VAL A 38 5.22 12.20 5.78
CA VAL A 38 3.78 12.49 5.82
C VAL A 38 3.10 11.85 4.60
N VAL A 39 2.07 11.05 4.84
CA VAL A 39 1.21 10.51 3.79
C VAL A 39 0.06 11.49 3.54
N ARG A 40 -0.23 11.78 2.27
CA ARG A 40 -1.26 12.75 1.87
C ARG A 40 -2.22 12.11 0.87
N ARG A 41 -3.51 12.35 1.06
CA ARG A 41 -4.56 11.89 0.14
C ARG A 41 -4.56 12.73 -1.14
N PHE A 42 -4.78 12.05 -2.27
CA PHE A 42 -5.03 12.70 -3.55
C PHE A 42 -6.40 13.40 -3.55
N SER A 43 -6.52 14.45 -4.38
CA SER A 43 -7.81 15.12 -4.63
C SER A 43 -8.78 14.27 -5.45
N ILE A 44 -8.28 13.20 -6.08
CA ILE A 44 -9.05 12.22 -6.85
C ILE A 44 -8.80 10.82 -6.31
N SER A 45 -9.77 9.92 -6.48
CA SER A 45 -9.56 8.51 -6.16
C SER A 45 -8.75 7.83 -7.27
N VAL A 46 -7.68 7.13 -6.88
CA VAL A 46 -6.86 6.30 -7.77
C VAL A 46 -7.02 4.84 -7.31
N PRO A 47 -7.79 4.01 -8.04
CA PRO A 47 -8.04 2.63 -7.62
C PRO A 47 -6.76 1.80 -7.65
N PHE A 48 -6.54 1.01 -6.60
CA PHE A 48 -5.44 0.07 -6.51
C PHE A 48 -6.01 -1.33 -6.23
N THR A 49 -5.76 -2.27 -7.14
CA THR A 49 -6.32 -3.63 -7.06
C THR A 49 -5.23 -4.64 -6.71
N VAL A 50 -5.52 -5.50 -5.75
CA VAL A 50 -4.72 -6.68 -5.43
C VAL A 50 -5.51 -7.93 -5.79
N SER A 51 -4.85 -8.86 -6.46
CA SER A 51 -5.47 -10.10 -6.90
C SER A 51 -4.75 -11.30 -6.29
N LEU A 52 -5.52 -12.26 -5.80
CA LEU A 52 -5.02 -13.58 -5.43
C LEU A 52 -5.10 -14.48 -6.66
N VAL A 53 -3.96 -14.92 -7.17
CA VAL A 53 -3.87 -15.75 -8.39
C VAL A 53 -3.61 -17.20 -8.01
N ARG A 54 -4.35 -18.13 -8.62
CA ARG A 54 -4.19 -19.58 -8.43
C ARG A 54 -4.15 -20.34 -9.75
N PRO A 55 -3.39 -21.44 -9.86
CA PRO A 55 -3.42 -22.28 -11.06
C PRO A 55 -4.79 -22.90 -11.26
N ILE A 56 -5.32 -22.85 -12.49
CA ILE A 56 -6.66 -23.38 -12.82
C ILE A 56 -6.67 -24.91 -12.92
N HIS A 57 -5.53 -25.51 -13.30
CA HIS A 57 -5.41 -26.95 -13.57
C HIS A 57 -4.71 -27.73 -12.45
N ARG A 58 -4.48 -27.10 -11.29
CA ARG A 58 -3.90 -27.76 -10.13
C ARG A 58 -4.82 -27.55 -8.92
N PRO A 59 -5.37 -28.61 -8.32
CA PRO A 59 -6.15 -28.49 -7.10
C PRO A 59 -5.33 -27.78 -6.02
N ALA A 60 -5.95 -26.85 -5.31
CA ALA A 60 -5.33 -26.20 -4.16
C ALA A 60 -5.21 -27.20 -3.01
N SER A 61 -4.13 -27.12 -2.25
CA SER A 61 -4.03 -27.86 -0.99
C SER A 61 -4.96 -27.24 0.06
N ALA A 62 -5.30 -28.01 1.09
CA ALA A 62 -6.10 -27.50 2.22
C ALA A 62 -5.48 -26.24 2.86
N LEU A 63 -4.14 -26.15 2.90
CA LEU A 63 -3.44 -24.98 3.41
C LEU A 63 -3.61 -23.75 2.50
N VAL A 64 -3.58 -23.93 1.18
CA VAL A 64 -3.82 -22.83 0.21
C VAL A 64 -5.24 -22.30 0.35
N GLU A 65 -6.24 -23.18 0.49
CA GLU A 65 -7.62 -22.77 0.71
C GLU A 65 -7.80 -22.03 2.04
N ALA A 66 -7.22 -22.57 3.13
CA ALA A 66 -7.27 -21.91 4.44
C ALA A 66 -6.62 -20.52 4.41
N PHE A 67 -5.45 -20.38 3.78
CA PHE A 67 -4.77 -19.10 3.65
C PHE A 67 -5.55 -18.12 2.76
N SER A 68 -6.08 -18.60 1.63
CA SER A 68 -6.89 -17.78 0.71
C SER A 68 -8.12 -17.22 1.41
N HIS A 69 -8.83 -18.07 2.15
CA HIS A 69 -9.97 -17.65 2.98
C HIS A 69 -9.54 -16.62 4.03
N HIS A 70 -8.43 -16.86 4.74
CA HIS A 70 -7.92 -15.92 5.74
C HIS A 70 -7.62 -14.54 5.15
N LEU A 71 -6.98 -14.48 3.98
CA LEU A 71 -6.73 -13.23 3.26
C LEU A 71 -8.04 -12.55 2.85
N GLN A 72 -8.98 -13.29 2.29
CA GLN A 72 -10.28 -12.76 1.86
C GLN A 72 -11.10 -12.22 3.03
N THR A 73 -11.08 -12.87 4.20
CA THR A 73 -11.79 -12.36 5.38
C THR A 73 -11.12 -11.11 5.95
N ARG A 74 -9.78 -11.00 5.89
CA ARG A 74 -9.03 -9.96 6.63
C ARG A 74 -8.50 -8.81 5.80
N HIS A 75 -8.62 -8.83 4.47
CA HIS A 75 -8.09 -7.76 3.61
C HIS A 75 -8.62 -6.36 3.98
N HIS A 76 -9.84 -6.27 4.51
CA HIS A 76 -10.45 -5.01 4.96
C HIS A 76 -9.62 -4.28 6.03
N LEU A 77 -8.83 -5.00 6.83
CA LEU A 77 -7.96 -4.41 7.86
C LEU A 77 -6.92 -3.45 7.24
N LEU A 78 -6.42 -3.78 6.04
CA LEU A 78 -5.49 -2.91 5.32
C LEU A 78 -6.20 -1.64 4.83
N VAL A 79 -7.43 -1.75 4.34
CA VAL A 79 -8.23 -0.60 3.93
C VAL A 79 -8.48 0.33 5.10
N THR A 80 -8.88 -0.21 6.26
CA THR A 80 -9.07 0.58 7.47
C THR A 80 -7.79 1.29 7.90
N ALA A 81 -6.66 0.58 7.92
CA ALA A 81 -5.38 1.17 8.31
C ALA A 81 -4.94 2.30 7.34
N LEU A 82 -5.17 2.12 6.04
CA LEU A 82 -4.91 3.14 5.03
C LEU A 82 -5.77 4.39 5.22
N GLU A 83 -7.06 4.23 5.52
CA GLU A 83 -7.93 5.38 5.81
C GLU A 83 -7.46 6.15 7.05
N GLN A 84 -6.98 5.45 8.08
CA GLN A 84 -6.47 6.09 9.30
C GLN A 84 -5.23 6.96 9.04
N ILE A 85 -4.27 6.49 8.24
CA ILE A 85 -3.04 7.26 7.96
C ILE A 85 -3.28 8.44 7.01
N LEU A 86 -4.34 8.39 6.20
CA LEU A 86 -4.66 9.46 5.24
C LEU A 86 -5.38 10.65 5.91
N GLY A 87 -5.83 10.51 7.17
CA GLY A 87 -6.57 11.54 7.91
C GLY A 87 -7.99 11.75 7.39
N PRO A 88 -8.72 12.81 7.82
CA PRO A 88 -10.04 13.16 7.29
C PRO A 88 -9.99 13.79 5.89
N VAL A 89 -11.04 13.62 5.07
CA VAL A 89 -11.17 14.33 3.79
C VAL A 89 -11.34 15.81 4.09
N THR A 90 -10.28 16.59 3.91
CA THR A 90 -10.39 18.05 3.97
C THR A 90 -10.96 18.52 2.63
N THR A 91 -12.27 18.79 2.59
CA THR A 91 -12.87 19.57 1.50
C THR A 91 -12.30 20.98 1.59
N ALA A 92 -11.51 21.37 0.59
CA ALA A 92 -11.11 22.75 0.36
C ALA A 92 -12.32 23.59 -0.06
#